data_AF-A0ABC8V5F8-F1
#
_entry.id   AF-A0ABC8V5F8-F1
#
_cell.length_a   1.000
_cell.length_b   1.000
_cell.length_c   1.000
_cell.angle_alpha   90.00
_cell.angle_beta   90.00
_cell.angle_gamma   90.00
#
_symmetry.space_group_name_H-M   'P 1'
#
loop_
_entity.id
_entity.type
_entity.pdbx_description
1 polymer ?
#
loop_
_entity_poly.entity_id
_entity_poly.type
_entity_poly.pdbx_seq_one_letter_code
_entity_poly.pdbx_strand_id
1 'polypeptide(L)'
;MVRMSFSCVMNAAPILFLLVLAALVSAKSGDVKELQIGVKYKPESCEIQAHKGDRIKVHYRGKLTDGTVFDSSFERGDPIEFELGSGQVIKGVPSGGP
;
A
#
# COMPACT_ATOMS: atom_id res chain seq x y z
N MET A 1 -61.86 -9.38 -35.60
CA MET A 1 -61.71 -9.95 -34.25
C MET A 1 -60.26 -10.37 -34.09
N VAL A 2 -59.41 -9.50 -33.55
CA VAL A 2 -57.98 -9.77 -33.32
C VAL A 2 -57.73 -9.43 -31.85
N ARG A 3 -57.59 -10.44 -31.00
CA ARG A 3 -57.25 -10.25 -29.58
C ARG A 3 -55.97 -11.02 -29.32
N MET A 4 -54.86 -10.32 -29.48
CA MET A 4 -53.50 -10.81 -29.25
C MET A 4 -53.26 -11.02 -27.75
N SER A 5 -52.54 -12.10 -27.44
CA SER A 5 -52.23 -12.59 -26.10
C SER A 5 -51.31 -11.64 -25.34
N PHE A 6 -51.69 -11.30 -24.10
CA PHE A 6 -50.87 -10.56 -23.13
C PHE A 6 -49.85 -11.50 -22.47
N SER A 7 -48.70 -11.71 -23.09
CA SER A 7 -47.64 -12.56 -22.53
C SER A 7 -46.24 -12.00 -22.84
N CYS A 8 -45.89 -10.82 -22.31
CA CYS A 8 -44.49 -10.36 -22.41
C CYS A 8 -44.05 -9.31 -21.36
N VAL A 9 -44.84 -8.97 -20.34
CA VAL A 9 -44.49 -7.87 -19.42
C VAL A 9 -44.56 -8.33 -17.98
N MET A 10 -43.61 -9.14 -17.51
CA MET A 10 -43.32 -9.38 -16.07
C MET A 10 -42.13 -10.37 -15.94
N ASN A 11 -40.87 -9.90 -15.95
CA ASN A 11 -39.74 -10.55 -15.24
C ASN A 11 -38.36 -9.89 -15.32
N ALA A 12 -38.20 -8.69 -15.90
CA ALA A 12 -36.86 -8.09 -16.06
C ALA A 12 -36.37 -7.24 -14.86
N ALA A 13 -37.27 -6.81 -13.98
CA ALA A 13 -36.96 -5.90 -12.86
C ALA A 13 -36.01 -6.48 -11.78
N PRO A 14 -36.15 -7.74 -11.30
CA PRO A 14 -35.26 -8.28 -10.27
C PRO A 14 -33.87 -8.63 -10.82
N ILE A 15 -33.77 -8.96 -12.11
CA ILE A 15 -32.49 -9.25 -12.80
C ILE A 15 -31.66 -7.97 -12.91
N LEU A 16 -32.30 -6.85 -13.25
CA LEU A 16 -31.63 -5.55 -13.30
C LEU A 16 -31.16 -5.10 -11.91
N PHE A 17 -31.95 -5.37 -10.87
CA PHE A 17 -31.58 -5.04 -9.48
C PHE A 17 -30.40 -5.89 -8.97
N LEU A 18 -30.36 -7.19 -9.31
CA LEU A 18 -29.22 -8.08 -9.03
C LEU A 18 -27.95 -7.68 -9.77
N LEU A 19 -28.06 -7.24 -11.03
CA LEU A 19 -26.92 -6.74 -11.81
C LEU A 19 -26.37 -5.43 -11.23
N VAL A 20 -27.24 -4.54 -10.75
CA VAL A 20 -26.83 -3.30 -10.07
C VAL A 20 -26.15 -3.61 -8.73
N LEU A 21 -26.63 -4.62 -7.99
CA LEU A 21 -25.97 -5.09 -6.75
C LEU A 21 -24.57 -5.67 -7.02
N ALA A 22 -24.41 -6.44 -8.10
CA ALA A 22 -23.12 -7.01 -8.49
C ALA A 22 -22.11 -5.93 -8.90
N ALA A 23 -22.57 -4.85 -9.55
CA ALA A 23 -21.70 -3.72 -9.93
C ALA A 23 -21.18 -2.93 -8.71
N LEU A 24 -21.96 -2.86 -7.62
CA LEU A 24 -21.52 -2.20 -6.37
C LEU A 24 -20.49 -3.01 -5.57
N VAL A 25 -20.34 -4.30 -5.85
CA VAL A 25 -19.34 -5.22 -5.24
C VAL A 25 -17.94 -5.10 -5.88
N SER A 26 -17.75 -4.21 -6.86
CA SER A 26 -16.40 -3.90 -7.35
C SER A 26 -15.67 -3.00 -6.34
N ALA A 27 -15.17 -3.64 -5.29
CA ALA A 27 -14.29 -3.07 -4.29
C ALA A 27 -13.03 -2.53 -4.98
N LYS A 28 -12.87 -1.21 -4.89
CA LYS A 28 -11.78 -0.43 -5.45
C LYS A 28 -10.46 -0.82 -4.75
N SER A 29 -9.65 -1.66 -5.38
CA SER A 29 -8.28 -1.91 -4.92
C SER A 29 -7.43 -0.66 -5.19
N GLY A 30 -6.88 -0.07 -4.12
CA GLY A 30 -5.99 1.08 -4.21
C GLY A 30 -4.68 0.67 -4.89
N ASP A 31 -4.42 1.26 -6.05
CA ASP A 31 -3.26 0.97 -6.89
C ASP A 31 -2.05 1.79 -6.38
N VAL A 32 -1.20 1.21 -5.53
CA VAL A 32 0.04 1.86 -5.05
C VAL A 32 1.20 1.42 -5.95
N LYS A 33 1.42 2.17 -7.03
CA LYS A 33 2.41 1.83 -8.07
C LYS A 33 3.77 2.49 -7.90
N GLU A 34 3.88 3.52 -7.05
CA GLU A 34 5.09 4.33 -6.93
C GLU A 34 5.48 4.56 -5.47
N LEU A 35 6.80 4.54 -5.21
CA LEU A 35 7.35 4.76 -3.88
C LEU A 35 7.18 6.22 -3.48
N GLN A 36 6.53 6.45 -2.35
CA GLN A 36 6.40 7.77 -1.74
C GLN A 36 7.35 7.89 -0.56
N ILE A 37 8.25 8.86 -0.59
CA ILE A 37 9.20 9.13 0.50
C ILE A 37 8.74 10.39 1.24
N GLY A 38 8.57 10.29 2.55
CA GLY A 38 8.18 11.41 3.41
C GLY A 38 9.05 11.49 4.66
N VAL A 39 9.45 12.70 5.04
CA VAL A 39 10.18 12.97 6.28
C VAL A 39 9.18 13.31 7.38
N LYS A 40 9.00 12.40 8.35
CA LYS A 40 8.09 12.64 9.49
C LYS A 40 8.69 13.57 10.54
N TYR A 41 10.00 13.47 10.74
CA TYR A 41 10.73 14.23 11.75
C TYR A 41 12.16 14.45 11.27
N LYS A 42 12.63 15.69 11.39
CA LYS A 42 14.02 16.10 11.21
C LYS A 42 14.35 17.07 12.34
N PRO A 43 15.39 16.82 13.15
CA PRO A 43 15.77 17.75 14.20
C PRO A 43 16.26 19.07 13.60
N GLU A 44 16.22 20.16 14.38
CA GLU A 44 16.64 21.50 13.93
C GLU A 44 18.10 21.52 13.48
N SER A 45 18.96 20.76 14.17
CA SER A 45 20.36 20.55 13.78
C SER A 45 20.69 19.07 13.60
N CYS A 46 21.34 18.77 12.48
CA CYS A 46 21.95 17.47 12.16
C CYS A 46 23.37 17.75 11.66
N GLU A 47 24.34 17.72 12.57
CA GLU A 47 25.75 17.97 12.24
C GLU A 47 26.39 16.80 11.49
N ILE A 48 25.94 15.58 11.79
CA ILE A 48 26.41 14.35 11.17
C ILE A 48 25.29 13.80 10.28
N GLN A 49 25.57 13.68 8.99
CA GLN A 49 24.67 13.08 8.01
C GLN A 49 25.25 11.75 7.54
N ALA A 50 24.37 10.78 7.28
CA ALA A 50 24.79 9.48 6.78
C ALA A 50 25.12 9.58 5.28
N HIS A 51 26.26 9.03 4.89
CA HIS A 51 26.76 8.98 3.53
C HIS A 51 26.83 7.54 3.04
N LYS A 52 26.88 7.36 1.71
CA LYS A 52 27.08 6.05 1.11
C LYS A 52 28.38 5.43 1.63
N GLY A 53 28.31 4.16 2.05
CA GLY A 53 29.41 3.42 2.68
C GLY A 53 29.41 3.45 4.21
N ASP A 54 28.59 4.30 4.84
CA ASP A 54 28.48 4.31 6.30
C ASP A 54 27.80 3.04 6.82
N ARG A 55 28.30 2.51 7.93
CA ARG A 55 27.59 1.50 8.72
C ARG A 55 26.57 2.19 9.60
N ILE A 56 25.30 1.93 9.36
CA ILE A 56 24.20 2.54 10.11
C ILE A 56 23.38 1.48 10.83
N LYS A 57 22.85 1.87 11.99
CA LYS A 57 21.86 1.10 12.76
C LYS A 57 20.53 1.83 12.74
N VAL A 58 19.46 1.14 12.33
CA VAL A 58 18.15 1.76 12.23
C VAL A 58 17.07 0.87 12.83
N HIS A 59 16.10 1.52 13.49
CA HIS A 59 14.84 0.88 13.79
C HIS A 59 13.83 1.14 12.67
N TYR A 60 13.12 0.09 12.27
CA TYR A 60 12.08 0.11 11.26
C TYR A 60 10.83 -0.68 11.71
N ARG A 61 9.72 -0.40 11.01
CA ARG A 61 8.47 -1.15 11.07
C ARG A 61 7.86 -1.21 9.67
N GLY A 62 7.78 -2.40 9.11
CA GLY A 62 7.18 -2.68 7.81
C GLY A 62 5.70 -3.04 7.95
N LYS A 63 4.85 -2.44 7.11
CA LYS A 63 3.41 -2.72 7.05
C LYS A 63 2.95 -2.94 5.63
N LEU A 64 1.96 -3.80 5.45
CA LEU A 64 1.19 -3.94 4.23
C LEU A 64 0.18 -2.78 4.10
N THR A 65 -0.45 -2.65 2.93
CA THR A 65 -1.41 -1.58 2.63
C THR A 65 -2.69 -1.64 3.47
N ASP A 66 -3.03 -2.82 3.97
CA ASP A 66 -4.13 -3.05 4.92
C ASP A 66 -3.76 -2.71 6.38
N GLY A 67 -2.49 -2.32 6.62
CA GLY A 67 -1.96 -1.99 7.94
C GLY A 67 -1.35 -3.17 8.70
N THR A 68 -1.43 -4.39 8.19
CA THR A 68 -0.82 -5.59 8.79
C THR A 68 0.69 -5.40 8.87
N VAL A 69 1.26 -5.55 10.08
CA VAL A 69 2.71 -5.51 10.29
C VAL A 69 3.28 -6.84 9.82
N PHE A 70 4.23 -6.82 8.89
CA PHE A 70 4.94 -8.03 8.45
C PHE A 70 6.29 -8.18 9.16
N ASP A 71 6.90 -7.07 9.61
CA ASP A 71 8.16 -7.08 10.34
C ASP A 71 8.38 -5.80 11.17
N SER A 72 8.98 -5.91 12.36
CA SER A 72 9.34 -4.76 13.20
C SER A 72 10.56 -5.01 14.09
N SER A 73 11.61 -4.22 13.90
CA SER A 73 12.77 -4.19 14.80
C SER A 73 12.43 -3.75 16.23
N PHE A 74 11.40 -2.91 16.40
CA PHE A 74 10.95 -2.46 17.72
C PHE A 74 10.35 -3.60 18.55
N GLU A 75 9.68 -4.55 17.90
CA GLU A 75 9.10 -5.73 18.57
C GLU A 75 10.17 -6.75 18.95
N ARG A 76 11.25 -6.84 18.16
CA ARG A 76 12.43 -7.65 18.51
C ARG A 76 13.33 -6.99 19.56
N GLY A 77 13.28 -5.67 19.68
CA GLY A 77 14.16 -4.90 20.55
C GLY A 77 15.58 -4.72 20.01
N ASP A 78 15.86 -5.11 18.77
CA ASP A 78 17.19 -5.05 18.16
C ASP A 78 17.13 -4.35 16.78
N PRO A 79 17.86 -3.23 16.57
CA PRO A 79 17.93 -2.56 15.28
C PRO A 79 18.64 -3.42 14.24
N ILE A 80 18.39 -3.13 12.96
CA ILE A 80 19.18 -3.72 11.88
C ILE A 80 20.42 -2.85 11.61
N GLU A 81 21.55 -3.51 11.35
CA GLU A 81 22.79 -2.87 10.93
C GLU A 81 23.13 -3.24 9.49
N PHE A 82 23.46 -2.26 8.66
CA PHE A 82 23.88 -2.48 7.28
C PHE A 82 24.74 -1.33 6.75
N GLU A 83 25.42 -1.56 5.62
CA GLU A 83 26.18 -0.54 4.91
C GLU A 83 25.30 0.25 3.92
N LEU A 84 25.26 1.57 4.07
CA LEU A 84 24.38 2.43 3.28
C LEU A 84 24.78 2.45 1.80
N GLY A 85 23.82 2.13 0.92
CA GLY A 85 24.03 2.15 -0.54
C GLY A 85 24.82 0.97 -1.10
N SER A 86 25.05 -0.08 -0.29
CA SER A 86 25.69 -1.35 -0.70
C SER A 86 24.75 -2.31 -1.45
N GLY A 87 23.44 -2.04 -1.45
CA GLY A 87 22.43 -2.95 -2.01
C GLY A 87 22.03 -4.11 -1.08
N GLN A 88 22.46 -4.10 0.19
CA GLN A 88 22.08 -5.10 1.20
C GLN A 88 20.60 -5.03 1.62
N VAL A 89 19.90 -3.93 1.29
CA VAL A 89 18.50 -3.68 1.68
C VAL A 89 17.61 -3.48 0.44
N ILE A 90 16.29 -3.62 0.63
CA ILE A 90 15.31 -3.49 -0.44
C ILE A 90 15.38 -2.11 -1.12
N LYS A 91 15.10 -2.10 -2.42
CA LYS A 91 15.02 -0.85 -3.19
C LYS A 91 13.93 0.04 -2.59
N GLY A 92 14.27 1.29 -2.32
CA GLY A 92 13.37 2.28 -1.69
C GLY A 92 13.73 2.62 -0.25
N VAL A 93 14.58 1.83 0.41
CA VAL A 93 15.33 2.32 1.57
C VAL A 93 16.30 3.39 1.07
N PRO A 94 16.42 4.56 1.74
CA PRO A 94 17.36 5.60 1.34
C PRO A 94 18.76 4.99 1.15
N SER A 95 19.37 5.22 -0.01
CA SER A 95 20.65 4.63 -0.40
C SER A 95 21.84 5.57 -0.18
N GLY A 96 21.63 6.67 0.55
CA GLY A 96 22.58 7.77 0.69
C GLY A 96 22.45 8.76 -0.47
N GLY A 97 22.04 9.99 -0.15
CA GLY A 97 21.93 11.14 -1.04
C GLY A 97 21.65 12.38 -0.18
N PRO A 98 22.00 13.59 -0.65
CA PRO A 98 21.86 14.83 0.11
C PRO A 98 20.41 15.10 0.58
#